data_AF-A0A931JY96-F1
#
_entry.id   AF-A0A931JY96-F1
#
_cell.length_a   1.000
_cell.length_b   1.000
_cell.length_c   1.000
_cell.angle_alpha   90.00
_cell.angle_beta   90.00
_cell.angle_gamma   90.00
#
_symmetry.space_group_name_H-M   'P 1'
#
loop_
_entity.id
_entity.type
_entity.pdbx_description
1 polymer ?
#
loop_
_entity_poly.entity_id
_entity_poly.type
_entity_poly.pdbx_seq_one_letter_code
_entity_poly.pdbx_strand_id
1 'polypeptide(L)'
;MFKALLRMLGRGGHKAAMGGRRVTGAAATRAAGGRGQPVDPAIVPDDDAEAADLLTDETGAFAEIAAGEHSDDERTLFFKLFPRPRILSLRPTEVDLDVAKLYADKARRFFAYPINLSGQNSVFYEESEGDYIEGIYGNNEHMPGVAADGDPKTPKEKLVAAEDRYYVGTLTRMRRTSNQNTAILFLRVAPFFLTLSFLPLLFVYLRTANAVEASGAPGIAVSSLIDDPLILASSAFLLVGLAVTVFSYFVSYKNQQIRNTLNFNGYVETRLNRINTIRTEALKEAANAEKDKVNETEAIAAAVNWTLCYHWMIWRMFLNEQGIRNILFQIRRNSDLYKWGGFGLMLLAGGAILGLSWAFAGLSWPDFTILVAAVGTWFVLVAWLVLFQVFSDPAGLVEGRMYSGEWARFHTSGIDKGLEDQIRRDKREILLYRNRFKSDAAL
;
A
#
# COMPACT_ATOMS: atom_id res chain seq x y z
N MET A 1 -25.60 -37.62 -12.94
CA MET A 1 -24.97 -36.28 -12.79
C MET A 1 -23.50 -36.32 -12.38
N PHE A 2 -23.05 -37.28 -11.55
CA PHE A 2 -21.62 -37.44 -11.19
C PHE A 2 -20.72 -38.00 -12.32
N LYS A 3 -21.28 -38.70 -13.32
CA LYS A 3 -20.54 -39.21 -14.50
C LYS A 3 -20.21 -38.14 -15.56
N ALA A 4 -20.80 -36.95 -15.50
CA ALA A 4 -20.51 -35.86 -16.43
C ALA A 4 -19.28 -35.03 -15.99
N LEU A 5 -19.02 -34.94 -14.69
CA LEU A 5 -17.88 -34.21 -14.13
C LEU A 5 -16.53 -34.94 -14.36
N LEU A 6 -16.55 -36.28 -14.38
CA LEU A 6 -15.35 -37.11 -14.63
C LEU A 6 -14.94 -37.18 -16.11
N ARG A 7 -15.80 -36.77 -17.06
CA ARG A 7 -15.46 -36.73 -18.50
C ARG A 7 -14.75 -35.43 -18.92
N MET A 8 -14.76 -34.38 -18.09
CA MET A 8 -14.02 -33.14 -18.38
C MET A 8 -12.56 -33.15 -17.86
N LEU A 9 -12.19 -34.08 -16.98
CA LEU A 9 -10.82 -34.19 -16.45
C LEU A 9 -9.93 -35.19 -17.21
N GLY A 10 -10.44 -35.79 -18.30
CA GLY A 10 -9.80 -36.91 -19.02
C GLY A 10 -9.24 -36.59 -20.40
N ARG A 11 -8.82 -35.36 -20.69
CA ARG A 11 -8.13 -35.02 -21.95
C ARG A 11 -6.95 -34.10 -21.72
N GLY A 12 -5.78 -34.71 -21.53
CA GLY A 12 -4.52 -34.01 -21.40
C GLY A 12 -3.35 -34.99 -21.49
N GLY A 13 -3.10 -35.50 -22.69
CA GLY A 13 -1.90 -36.28 -22.93
C GLY A 13 -1.57 -36.30 -24.41
N HIS A 14 -0.56 -35.52 -24.81
CA HIS A 14 0.44 -35.91 -25.80
C HIS A 14 1.79 -35.27 -25.46
N LYS A 15 2.83 -36.07 -25.73
CA LYS A 15 4.21 -36.04 -25.26
C LYS A 15 5.03 -34.89 -25.86
N ALA A 16 6.10 -34.45 -25.18
CA ALA A 16 7.49 -34.72 -25.63
C ALA A 16 8.56 -34.13 -24.69
N ALA A 17 9.54 -35.00 -24.40
CA ALA A 17 10.99 -34.77 -24.19
C ALA A 17 11.46 -33.75 -23.14
N MET A 18 12.00 -34.22 -22.00
CA MET A 18 13.42 -34.57 -21.79
C MET A 18 14.40 -33.39 -21.90
N GLY A 19 15.02 -33.05 -20.77
CA GLY A 19 16.16 -32.13 -20.71
C GLY A 19 16.49 -31.72 -19.28
N GLY A 20 16.99 -32.65 -18.47
CA GLY A 20 17.47 -32.34 -17.12
C GLY A 20 18.77 -31.56 -17.14
N ARG A 21 18.90 -30.57 -16.25
CA ARG A 21 20.18 -30.20 -15.64
C ARG A 21 19.95 -29.48 -14.32
N ARG A 22 20.25 -30.17 -13.21
CA ARG A 22 20.61 -29.53 -11.94
C ARG A 22 22.02 -28.95 -12.11
N VAL A 23 22.26 -27.71 -11.71
CA VAL A 23 23.51 -27.33 -11.02
C VAL A 23 23.21 -26.22 -10.00
N THR A 24 23.79 -26.44 -8.84
CA THR A 24 23.88 -25.65 -7.60
C THR A 24 24.71 -24.36 -7.72
N GLY A 25 24.35 -23.35 -6.93
CA GLY A 25 25.23 -22.67 -5.97
C GLY A 25 26.47 -21.85 -6.43
N ALA A 26 26.56 -20.65 -5.83
CA ALA A 26 27.75 -19.90 -5.41
C ALA A 26 28.39 -18.86 -6.38
N ALA A 27 28.30 -17.60 -5.91
CA ALA A 27 29.32 -16.54 -5.84
C ALA A 27 30.44 -16.45 -6.91
N ALA A 28 30.58 -15.28 -7.54
CA ALA A 28 31.68 -14.33 -7.31
C ALA A 28 31.78 -13.23 -8.39
N THR A 29 32.09 -12.04 -7.89
CA THR A 29 32.67 -10.81 -8.45
C THR A 29 33.48 -10.80 -9.77
N ARG A 30 33.39 -9.63 -10.44
CA ARG A 30 34.37 -8.84 -11.25
C ARG A 30 34.38 -8.96 -12.79
N ALA A 31 33.90 -7.87 -13.40
CA ALA A 31 34.52 -7.01 -14.43
C ALA A 31 35.46 -7.62 -15.49
N ALA A 32 35.06 -7.51 -16.77
CA ALA A 32 35.89 -7.04 -17.89
C ALA A 32 35.00 -6.83 -19.14
N GLY A 33 35.31 -5.82 -19.95
CA GLY A 33 34.48 -5.32 -21.03
C GLY A 33 34.34 -6.20 -22.27
N GLY A 34 33.28 -5.92 -23.02
CA GLY A 34 33.06 -6.41 -24.38
C GLY A 34 32.26 -5.38 -25.17
N ARG A 35 32.87 -4.83 -26.23
CA ARG A 35 32.25 -3.96 -27.22
C ARG A 35 31.30 -4.76 -28.11
N GLY A 36 30.07 -4.27 -28.27
CA GLY A 36 29.36 -4.17 -29.55
C GLY A 36 28.57 -5.37 -30.07
N GLN A 37 27.25 -5.28 -30.00
CA GLN A 37 26.37 -5.46 -31.17
C GLN A 37 25.23 -4.41 -31.11
N PRO A 38 24.87 -3.78 -32.24
CA PRO A 38 23.80 -2.79 -32.30
C PRO A 38 22.45 -3.50 -32.26
N VAL A 39 21.57 -3.08 -31.35
CA VAL A 39 20.17 -3.49 -31.33
C VAL A 39 19.40 -2.52 -32.22
N ASP A 40 18.71 -3.06 -33.22
CA ASP A 40 17.76 -2.35 -34.08
C ASP A 40 16.73 -1.57 -33.23
N PRO A 41 16.50 -0.28 -33.47
CA PRO A 41 15.45 0.49 -32.83
C PRO A 41 14.13 0.25 -33.58
N ALA A 42 13.51 -0.91 -33.36
CA ALA A 42 12.19 -1.20 -33.88
C ALA A 42 11.13 -1.04 -32.78
N ILE A 43 10.40 0.08 -32.88
CA ILE A 43 9.04 0.32 -32.38
C ILE A 43 8.93 0.48 -30.85
N VAL A 44 9.37 1.65 -30.37
CA VAL A 44 8.69 2.32 -29.25
C VAL A 44 7.42 2.94 -29.85
N PRO A 45 6.22 2.67 -29.32
CA PRO A 45 5.03 3.40 -29.77
C PRO A 45 5.24 4.89 -29.54
N ASP A 46 4.83 5.69 -30.53
CA ASP A 46 4.86 7.14 -30.49
C ASP A 46 3.85 7.62 -29.41
N ASP A 47 4.31 7.71 -28.15
CA ASP A 47 3.52 8.10 -26.96
C ASP A 47 3.03 9.58 -27.00
N ASP A 48 3.46 10.35 -28.00
CA ASP A 48 3.17 11.79 -28.08
C ASP A 48 1.72 12.08 -28.55
N ALA A 49 1.06 11.13 -29.21
CA ALA A 49 -0.34 11.26 -29.62
C ALA A 49 -1.34 10.91 -28.51
N GLU A 50 -1.01 9.96 -27.62
CA GLU A 50 -1.87 9.62 -26.47
C GLU A 50 -1.84 10.70 -25.39
N ALA A 51 -0.73 11.42 -25.21
CA ALA A 51 -0.60 12.48 -24.21
C ALA A 51 -1.57 13.66 -24.42
N ALA A 52 -2.06 13.88 -25.65
CA ALA A 52 -2.97 14.97 -25.99
C ALA A 52 -4.45 14.61 -25.77
N ASP A 53 -4.86 13.35 -25.99
CA ASP A 53 -6.22 12.87 -25.69
C ASP A 53 -6.42 12.59 -24.18
N LEU A 54 -5.33 12.36 -23.43
CA LEU A 54 -5.31 12.09 -21.98
C LEU A 54 -5.63 13.28 -21.06
N LEU A 55 -5.92 14.47 -21.61
CA LEU A 55 -6.11 15.71 -20.85
C LEU A 55 -7.58 16.15 -20.72
N THR A 56 -8.52 15.35 -21.21
CA THR A 56 -9.93 15.76 -21.31
C THR A 56 -10.87 15.22 -20.23
N ASP A 57 -10.45 14.31 -19.34
CA ASP A 57 -11.31 13.90 -18.23
C ASP A 57 -10.58 13.91 -16.88
N GLU A 58 -10.95 14.92 -16.10
CA GLU A 58 -10.83 15.07 -14.65
C GLU A 58 -9.44 14.82 -13.99
N THR A 59 -8.89 15.85 -13.36
CA THR A 59 -7.51 15.85 -12.87
C THR A 59 -7.39 15.33 -11.44
N GLY A 60 -7.25 14.01 -11.29
CA GLY A 60 -6.79 13.40 -10.05
C GLY A 60 -6.88 11.88 -10.04
N ALA A 61 -6.20 11.23 -9.09
CA ALA A 61 -6.39 9.80 -8.83
C ALA A 61 -7.82 9.42 -8.37
N PHE A 62 -8.71 10.42 -8.20
CA PHE A 62 -10.15 10.27 -8.02
C PHE A 62 -10.94 10.30 -9.34
N ALA A 63 -10.43 10.93 -10.39
CA ALA A 63 -11.03 10.92 -11.72
C ALA A 63 -10.84 9.58 -12.44
N GLU A 64 -9.69 8.94 -12.27
CA GLU A 64 -9.50 7.53 -12.67
C GLU A 64 -10.49 6.57 -11.98
N ILE A 65 -11.10 6.99 -10.86
CA ILE A 65 -12.17 6.22 -10.17
C ILE A 65 -13.54 6.49 -10.83
N ALA A 66 -13.77 7.71 -11.33
CA ALA A 66 -15.03 8.11 -11.97
C ALA A 66 -15.10 7.68 -13.45
N ALA A 67 -13.99 7.73 -14.17
CA ALA A 67 -13.91 7.48 -15.61
C ALA A 67 -14.10 6.01 -16.03
N GLY A 68 -14.19 5.06 -15.08
CA GLY A 68 -14.49 3.65 -15.38
C GLY A 68 -13.46 2.93 -16.27
N GLU A 69 -12.37 3.59 -16.66
CA GLU A 69 -11.40 3.12 -17.65
C GLU A 69 -10.42 2.08 -17.09
N HIS A 70 -10.32 1.97 -15.76
CA HIS A 70 -9.83 0.77 -15.10
C HIS A 70 -11.00 -0.14 -14.75
N SER A 71 -11.66 -0.66 -15.79
CA SER A 71 -12.49 -1.88 -15.71
C SER A 71 -11.70 -3.12 -15.27
N ASP A 72 -10.41 -2.96 -14.96
CA ASP A 72 -9.54 -3.90 -14.28
C ASP A 72 -9.84 -4.04 -12.77
N ASP A 73 -11.10 -3.89 -12.38
CA ASP A 73 -11.73 -4.72 -11.33
C ASP A 73 -11.72 -6.21 -11.78
N GLU A 74 -10.56 -6.71 -12.22
CA GLU A 74 -10.33 -8.07 -12.73
C GLU A 74 -10.51 -9.08 -11.59
N ARG A 75 -11.77 -9.41 -11.32
CA ARG A 75 -12.31 -10.73 -10.94
C ARG A 75 -11.47 -11.58 -9.99
N THR A 76 -10.84 -10.99 -8.98
CA THR A 76 -10.31 -11.76 -7.86
C THR A 76 -11.43 -12.00 -6.87
N LEU A 77 -11.72 -13.29 -6.59
CA LEU A 77 -12.91 -13.71 -5.85
C LEU A 77 -12.99 -13.12 -4.42
N PHE A 78 -11.84 -12.72 -3.84
CA PHE A 78 -11.76 -12.22 -2.46
C PHE A 78 -10.85 -11.00 -2.25
N PHE A 79 -9.75 -10.84 -3.01
CA PHE A 79 -8.73 -9.82 -2.70
C PHE A 79 -8.39 -8.94 -3.90
N LYS A 80 -8.56 -7.62 -3.75
CA LYS A 80 -8.35 -6.64 -4.82
C LYS A 80 -6.89 -6.49 -5.22
N LEU A 81 -6.69 -6.33 -6.53
CA LEU A 81 -5.42 -5.92 -7.11
C LEU A 81 -5.28 -4.40 -7.02
N PHE A 82 -4.09 -3.95 -6.65
CA PHE A 82 -3.69 -2.56 -6.82
C PHE A 82 -3.14 -2.41 -8.24
N PRO A 83 -3.84 -1.66 -9.12
CA PRO A 83 -3.38 -1.48 -10.49
C PRO A 83 -2.02 -0.79 -10.48
N ARG A 84 -1.20 -1.06 -11.50
CA ARG A 84 0.10 -0.39 -11.63
C ARG A 84 -0.12 1.10 -11.84
N PRO A 85 0.32 1.97 -10.91
CA PRO A 85 0.13 3.39 -11.08
C PRO A 85 0.95 3.90 -12.26
N ARG A 86 0.34 4.72 -13.11
CA ARG A 86 1.05 5.50 -14.13
C ARG A 86 1.90 6.58 -13.46
N ILE A 87 2.94 7.06 -14.15
CA ILE A 87 3.82 8.12 -13.63
C ILE A 87 3.44 9.44 -14.31
N LEU A 88 2.64 10.25 -13.62
CA LEU A 88 2.27 11.60 -14.04
C LEU A 88 3.33 12.60 -13.57
N SER A 89 4.54 12.54 -14.10
CA SER A 89 5.57 13.56 -13.84
C SER A 89 6.36 13.82 -15.12
N LEU A 90 6.69 15.08 -15.40
CA LEU A 90 7.48 15.43 -16.57
C LEU A 90 8.81 14.67 -16.61
N ARG A 91 9.30 14.41 -17.83
CA ARG A 91 10.67 13.92 -18.01
C ARG A 91 11.64 15.06 -17.66
N PRO A 92 12.83 14.78 -17.13
CA PRO A 92 13.80 15.82 -16.79
C PRO A 92 14.12 16.74 -17.98
N THR A 93 14.26 16.16 -19.18
CA THR A 93 14.47 16.86 -20.44
C THR A 93 13.34 17.81 -20.86
N GLU A 94 12.15 17.70 -20.27
CA GLU A 94 10.99 18.53 -20.57
C GLU A 94 10.84 19.71 -19.61
N VAL A 95 11.67 19.76 -18.56
CA VAL A 95 11.71 20.84 -17.57
C VAL A 95 12.52 22.00 -18.15
N ASP A 96 11.80 22.95 -18.73
CA ASP A 96 12.33 24.23 -19.19
C ASP A 96 12.17 25.31 -18.11
N LEU A 97 12.60 26.54 -18.40
CA LEU A 97 12.50 27.67 -17.48
C LEU A 97 11.05 27.98 -17.08
N ASP A 98 10.08 27.75 -17.96
CA ASP A 98 8.67 28.01 -17.66
C ASP A 98 8.11 26.96 -16.69
N VAL A 99 8.45 25.69 -16.88
CA VAL A 99 8.17 24.63 -15.90
C VAL A 99 8.89 24.90 -14.57
N ALA A 100 10.13 25.39 -14.60
CA ALA A 100 10.86 25.75 -13.39
C ALA A 100 10.16 26.86 -12.59
N LYS A 101 9.53 27.83 -13.27
CA LYS A 101 8.69 28.85 -12.62
C LYS A 101 7.50 28.21 -11.89
N LEU A 102 6.82 27.24 -12.50
CA LEU A 102 5.69 26.53 -11.86
C LEU A 102 6.14 25.80 -10.59
N TYR A 103 7.29 25.12 -10.64
CA TYR A 103 7.86 24.48 -9.45
C TYR A 103 8.33 25.50 -8.40
N ALA A 104 8.86 26.65 -8.82
CA ALA A 104 9.20 27.74 -7.92
C ALA A 104 7.96 28.30 -7.21
N ASP A 105 6.82 28.42 -7.90
CA ASP A 105 5.56 28.84 -7.32
C ASP A 105 5.03 27.83 -6.30
N LYS A 106 5.17 26.52 -6.55
CA LYS A 106 4.93 25.50 -5.52
C LYS A 106 5.84 25.67 -4.31
N ALA A 107 7.13 25.96 -4.52
CA ALA A 107 8.08 26.24 -3.44
C ALA A 107 7.62 27.43 -2.58
N ARG A 108 7.24 28.54 -3.23
CA ARG A 108 6.75 29.76 -2.56
C ARG A 108 5.51 29.46 -1.72
N ARG A 109 4.56 28.71 -2.28
CA ARG A 109 3.35 28.24 -1.56
C ARG A 109 3.72 27.40 -0.35
N PHE A 110 4.62 26.44 -0.51
CA PHE A 110 5.09 25.58 0.58
C PHE A 110 5.72 26.40 1.72
N PHE A 111 6.62 27.33 1.41
CA PHE A 111 7.26 28.17 2.44
C PHE A 111 6.32 29.19 3.08
N ALA A 112 5.22 29.54 2.40
CA ALA A 112 4.16 30.38 2.95
C ALA A 112 3.09 29.57 3.72
N TYR A 113 3.11 28.23 3.65
CA TYR A 113 2.07 27.40 4.23
C TYR A 113 2.16 27.38 5.76
N PRO A 114 1.09 27.77 6.49
CA PRO A 114 1.13 27.79 7.94
C PRO A 114 1.18 26.37 8.51
N ILE A 115 2.18 26.09 9.35
CA ILE A 115 2.29 24.81 10.05
C ILE A 115 1.44 24.86 11.32
N ASN A 116 0.20 24.37 11.24
CA ASN A 116 -0.63 24.17 12.42
C ASN A 116 -0.33 22.81 13.09
N LEU A 117 0.71 22.77 13.93
CA LEU A 117 1.11 21.58 14.70
C LEU A 117 0.10 21.15 15.78
N SER A 118 -0.96 21.94 16.01
CA SER A 118 -1.92 21.76 17.11
C SER A 118 -3.38 21.78 16.65
N GLY A 119 -3.64 21.51 15.37
CA GLY A 119 -4.97 21.69 14.76
C GLY A 119 -6.11 20.99 15.49
N GLN A 120 -5.90 19.78 16.03
CA GLN A 120 -6.91 19.04 16.81
C GLN A 120 -6.26 18.10 17.84
N ASN A 121 -6.54 18.32 19.14
CA ASN A 121 -6.09 17.45 20.24
C ASN A 121 -6.68 16.02 20.21
N SER A 122 -7.66 15.78 19.33
CA SER A 122 -8.38 14.50 19.17
C SER A 122 -7.89 13.67 17.99
N VAL A 123 -6.94 14.17 17.20
CA VAL A 123 -6.46 13.52 15.97
C VAL A 123 -5.06 12.99 16.20
N PHE A 124 -4.79 11.80 15.68
CA PHE A 124 -3.46 11.20 15.76
C PHE A 124 -2.46 12.05 14.97
N TYR A 125 -1.21 12.14 15.45
CA TYR A 125 -0.15 12.94 14.81
C TYR A 125 -0.02 12.62 13.31
N GLU A 126 -0.18 11.36 12.95
CA GLU A 126 -0.06 10.84 11.59
C GLU A 126 -1.23 11.30 10.68
N GLU A 127 -2.42 11.49 11.23
CA GLU A 127 -3.56 12.04 10.49
C GLU A 127 -3.35 13.54 10.25
N SER A 128 -2.81 14.26 11.24
CA SER A 128 -2.44 15.67 11.07
C SER A 128 -1.30 15.88 10.06
N GLU A 129 -0.33 14.97 10.00
CA GLU A 129 0.74 14.98 9.01
C GLU A 129 0.21 14.66 7.60
N GLY A 130 -0.74 13.73 7.50
CA GLY A 130 -1.44 13.43 6.25
C GLY A 130 -2.20 14.65 5.71
N ASP A 131 -2.98 15.31 6.56
CA ASP A 131 -3.74 16.51 6.24
C ASP A 131 -2.81 17.68 5.85
N TYR A 132 -1.66 17.80 6.51
CA TYR A 132 -0.63 18.80 6.18
C TYR A 132 -0.03 18.56 4.79
N ILE A 133 0.33 17.31 4.48
CA ILE A 133 0.87 16.91 3.16
C ILE A 133 -0.20 17.11 2.07
N GLU A 134 -1.45 16.73 2.33
CA GLU A 134 -2.60 16.94 1.44
C GLU A 134 -2.86 18.43 1.18
N GLY A 135 -2.76 19.26 2.22
CA GLY A 135 -2.85 20.70 2.12
C GLY A 135 -1.76 21.31 1.24
N ILE A 136 -0.49 20.94 1.45
CA ILE A 136 0.64 21.43 0.64
C ILE A 136 0.50 21.05 -0.83
N TYR A 137 0.04 19.83 -1.12
CA TYR A 137 -0.16 19.38 -2.49
C TYR A 137 -1.41 19.93 -3.16
N GLY A 138 -2.12 20.85 -2.50
CA GLY A 138 -3.22 21.62 -3.09
C GLY A 138 -4.51 20.82 -3.26
N ASN A 139 -4.74 19.78 -2.46
CA ASN A 139 -6.02 19.06 -2.46
C ASN A 139 -7.13 19.82 -1.71
N ASN A 140 -6.78 20.83 -0.92
CA ASN A 140 -7.75 21.69 -0.25
C ASN A 140 -7.88 23.00 -1.04
N GLU A 141 -8.99 23.16 -1.76
CA GLU A 141 -9.35 24.37 -2.53
C GLU A 141 -9.49 25.64 -1.67
N HIS A 142 -9.39 25.52 -0.34
CA HIS A 142 -9.68 26.57 0.63
C HIS A 142 -8.43 27.07 1.37
N MET A 143 -7.39 27.49 0.64
CA MET A 143 -6.31 28.28 1.27
C MET A 143 -6.59 29.79 1.18
N PRO A 144 -6.78 30.49 2.30
CA PRO A 144 -6.85 31.94 2.29
C PRO A 144 -5.47 32.54 1.98
N GLY A 145 -5.39 33.39 0.95
CA GLY A 145 -4.21 34.23 0.67
C GLY A 145 -3.27 33.73 -0.44
N VAL A 146 -3.54 32.59 -1.05
CA VAL A 146 -2.86 32.13 -2.26
C VAL A 146 -3.90 32.13 -3.38
N ALA A 147 -3.66 32.88 -4.46
CA ALA A 147 -4.58 32.93 -5.59
C ALA A 147 -4.86 31.49 -6.07
N ALA A 148 -6.14 31.12 -6.18
CA ALA A 148 -6.52 29.93 -6.91
C ALA A 148 -5.89 30.06 -8.30
N ASP A 149 -5.05 29.10 -8.68
CA ASP A 149 -4.39 29.08 -9.97
C ASP A 149 -5.47 29.32 -11.04
N GLY A 150 -5.26 30.30 -11.93
CA GLY A 150 -6.08 30.34 -13.14
C GLY A 150 -5.96 28.99 -13.84
N ASP A 151 -7.04 28.49 -14.44
CA ASP A 151 -7.05 27.14 -15.02
C ASP A 151 -5.78 26.89 -15.85
N PRO A 152 -5.00 25.83 -15.55
CA PRO A 152 -3.74 25.55 -16.22
C PRO A 152 -3.96 25.49 -17.74
N LYS A 153 -3.27 26.36 -18.46
CA LYS A 153 -3.55 26.65 -19.88
C LYS A 153 -2.77 25.72 -20.79
N THR A 154 -1.56 25.34 -20.40
CA THR A 154 -0.70 24.46 -21.20
C THR A 154 -0.78 22.99 -20.73
N PRO A 155 -0.55 22.01 -21.62
CA PRO A 155 -0.44 20.59 -21.23
C PRO A 155 0.59 20.35 -20.12
N LYS A 156 1.74 21.04 -20.16
CA LYS A 156 2.78 20.94 -19.13
C LYS A 156 2.31 21.50 -17.78
N GLU A 157 1.62 22.64 -17.77
CA GLU A 157 1.02 23.20 -16.55
C GLU A 157 0.00 22.25 -15.93
N LYS A 158 -0.86 21.64 -16.75
CA LYS A 158 -1.84 20.66 -16.29
C LYS A 158 -1.17 19.45 -15.63
N LEU A 159 -0.11 18.93 -16.25
CA LEU A 159 0.68 17.82 -15.68
C LEU A 159 1.35 18.20 -14.36
N VAL A 160 1.98 19.36 -14.28
CA VAL A 160 2.60 19.87 -13.03
C VAL A 160 1.54 20.12 -11.96
N ALA A 161 0.35 20.59 -12.29
CA ALA A 161 -0.73 20.75 -11.31
C ALA A 161 -1.32 19.41 -10.84
N ALA A 162 -1.30 18.37 -11.67
CA ALA A 162 -1.91 17.07 -11.38
C ALA A 162 -0.95 16.08 -10.68
N GLU A 163 0.36 16.20 -10.90
CA GLU A 163 1.36 15.21 -10.46
C GLU A 163 1.36 14.89 -8.94
N ASP A 164 1.05 15.90 -8.12
CA ASP A 164 1.11 15.80 -6.66
C ASP A 164 -0.21 15.27 -6.10
N ARG A 165 -1.33 15.77 -6.64
CA ARG A 165 -2.68 15.25 -6.36
C ARG A 165 -2.80 13.77 -6.73
N TYR A 166 -2.25 13.40 -7.88
CA TYR A 166 -2.19 12.01 -8.33
C TYR A 166 -1.34 11.14 -7.40
N TYR A 167 -0.21 11.65 -6.91
CA TYR A 167 0.62 10.91 -5.96
C TYR A 167 -0.09 10.65 -4.64
N VAL A 168 -0.71 11.68 -4.05
CA VAL A 168 -1.49 11.53 -2.83
C VAL A 168 -2.64 10.53 -3.01
N GLY A 169 -3.38 10.63 -4.12
CA GLY A 169 -4.45 9.67 -4.37
C GLY A 169 -3.92 8.25 -4.64
N THR A 170 -2.73 8.10 -5.22
CA THR A 170 -2.05 6.80 -5.33
C THR A 170 -1.68 6.23 -3.96
N LEU A 171 -1.14 7.04 -3.04
CA LEU A 171 -0.88 6.64 -1.65
C LEU A 171 -2.17 6.17 -0.96
N THR A 172 -3.24 6.97 -1.08
CA THR A 172 -4.55 6.66 -0.50
C THR A 172 -5.15 5.39 -1.09
N ARG A 173 -5.02 5.18 -2.41
CA ARG A 173 -5.50 3.98 -3.10
C ARG A 173 -4.75 2.74 -2.60
N MET A 174 -3.42 2.81 -2.50
CA MET A 174 -2.61 1.70 -1.95
C MET A 174 -3.05 1.36 -0.52
N ARG A 175 -3.16 2.37 0.35
CA ARG A 175 -3.65 2.21 1.73
C ARG A 175 -5.03 1.54 1.76
N ARG A 176 -5.99 2.05 0.99
CA ARG A 176 -7.38 1.52 0.94
C ARG A 176 -7.40 0.08 0.45
N THR A 177 -6.70 -0.24 -0.63
CA THR A 177 -6.66 -1.60 -1.19
C THR A 177 -6.01 -2.58 -0.22
N SER A 178 -4.89 -2.23 0.40
CA SER A 178 -4.25 -3.08 1.40
C SER A 178 -5.16 -3.29 2.61
N ASN A 179 -5.74 -2.23 3.17
CA ASN A 179 -6.66 -2.33 4.30
C ASN A 179 -7.92 -3.13 3.98
N GLN A 180 -8.49 -2.96 2.78
CA GLN A 180 -9.66 -3.71 2.35
C GLN A 180 -9.36 -5.21 2.26
N ASN A 181 -8.22 -5.59 1.67
CA ASN A 181 -7.82 -6.99 1.59
C ASN A 181 -7.60 -7.60 2.98
N THR A 182 -6.98 -6.85 3.88
CA THR A 182 -6.74 -7.27 5.27
C THR A 182 -8.06 -7.42 6.03
N ALA A 183 -8.98 -6.45 5.90
CA ALA A 183 -10.31 -6.52 6.49
C ALA A 183 -11.10 -7.72 5.96
N ILE A 184 -11.07 -7.99 4.65
CA ILE A 184 -11.75 -9.16 4.06
C ILE A 184 -11.20 -10.45 4.64
N LEU A 185 -9.87 -10.60 4.74
CA LEU A 185 -9.26 -11.80 5.29
C LEU A 185 -9.69 -12.01 6.76
N PHE A 186 -9.47 -11.00 7.61
CA PHE A 186 -9.56 -11.16 9.06
C PHE A 186 -10.98 -10.99 9.60
N LEU A 187 -11.83 -10.17 8.99
CA LEU A 187 -13.20 -9.93 9.46
C LEU A 187 -14.25 -10.77 8.73
N ARG A 188 -13.92 -11.35 7.56
CA ARG A 188 -14.89 -12.10 6.75
C ARG A 188 -14.43 -13.52 6.49
N VAL A 189 -13.36 -13.70 5.73
CA VAL A 189 -12.92 -15.02 5.23
C VAL A 189 -12.57 -15.97 6.38
N ALA A 190 -11.68 -15.56 7.29
CA ALA A 190 -11.25 -16.42 8.38
C ALA A 190 -12.39 -16.73 9.37
N PRO A 191 -13.17 -15.75 9.87
CA PRO A 191 -14.29 -16.05 10.75
C PRO A 191 -15.36 -16.92 10.08
N PHE A 192 -15.66 -16.66 8.80
CA PHE A 192 -16.66 -17.42 8.05
C PHE A 192 -16.27 -18.89 7.90
N PHE A 193 -15.07 -19.19 7.38
CA PHE A 193 -14.67 -20.57 7.15
C PHE A 193 -14.47 -21.37 8.43
N LEU A 194 -13.89 -20.74 9.47
CA LEU A 194 -13.73 -21.40 10.77
C LEU A 194 -15.08 -21.68 11.44
N THR A 195 -16.02 -20.73 11.41
CA THR A 195 -17.37 -20.95 11.97
C THR A 195 -18.13 -22.00 11.18
N LEU A 196 -18.14 -21.90 9.85
CA LEU A 196 -18.86 -22.82 8.97
C LEU A 196 -18.35 -24.26 9.14
N SER A 197 -17.04 -24.45 9.31
CA SER A 197 -16.47 -25.78 9.54
C SER A 197 -16.86 -26.45 10.86
N PHE A 198 -17.28 -25.67 11.85
CA PHE A 198 -17.70 -26.19 13.15
C PHE A 198 -19.14 -26.70 13.16
N LEU A 199 -20.00 -26.17 12.28
CA LEU A 199 -21.43 -26.49 12.26
C LEU A 199 -21.76 -27.98 12.06
N PRO A 200 -21.09 -28.74 11.19
CA PRO A 200 -21.35 -30.17 11.05
C PRO A 200 -21.07 -30.95 12.35
N LEU A 201 -19.95 -30.64 13.02
CA LEU A 201 -19.61 -31.26 14.29
C LEU A 201 -20.63 -30.90 15.38
N LEU A 202 -21.02 -29.63 15.46
CA LEU A 202 -22.08 -29.18 16.36
C LEU A 202 -23.38 -29.95 16.12
N PHE A 203 -23.82 -30.07 14.88
CA PHE A 203 -25.07 -30.75 14.55
C PHE A 203 -25.05 -32.23 14.93
N VAL A 204 -23.97 -32.95 14.61
CA VAL A 204 -23.82 -34.36 15.00
C VAL A 204 -23.77 -34.48 16.52
N TYR A 205 -23.02 -33.61 17.19
CA TYR A 205 -22.92 -33.60 18.64
C TYR A 205 -24.29 -33.41 19.32
N LEU A 206 -25.07 -32.42 18.91
CA LEU A 206 -26.41 -32.17 19.46
C LEU A 206 -27.35 -33.36 19.21
N ARG A 207 -27.28 -33.97 18.03
CA ARG A 207 -28.05 -35.18 17.73
C ARG A 207 -27.68 -36.34 18.67
N THR A 208 -26.40 -36.57 18.91
CA THR A 208 -25.91 -37.63 19.79
C THR A 208 -26.31 -37.38 21.24
N ALA A 209 -26.19 -36.13 21.72
CA ALA A 209 -26.62 -35.75 23.07
C ALA A 209 -28.10 -36.06 23.31
N ASN A 210 -28.97 -35.63 22.39
CA ASN A 210 -30.41 -35.86 22.50
C ASN A 210 -30.77 -37.36 22.46
N ALA A 211 -30.03 -38.16 21.70
CA ALA A 211 -30.23 -39.61 21.64
C ALA A 211 -29.82 -40.31 22.95
N VAL A 212 -28.72 -39.86 23.57
CA VAL A 212 -28.24 -40.37 24.86
C VAL A 212 -29.22 -40.02 25.97
N GLU A 213 -29.72 -38.79 26.00
CA GLU A 213 -30.74 -38.36 26.96
C GLU A 213 -32.03 -39.19 26.82
N ALA A 214 -32.50 -39.41 25.58
CA ALA A 214 -33.67 -40.25 25.31
C ALA A 214 -33.49 -41.72 25.77
N SER A 215 -32.24 -42.20 25.86
CA SER A 215 -31.94 -43.53 26.38
C SER A 215 -31.91 -43.62 27.92
N GLY A 216 -32.04 -42.49 28.62
CA GLY A 216 -31.97 -42.40 30.09
C GLY A 216 -30.54 -42.46 30.64
N ALA A 217 -29.52 -42.36 29.79
CA ALA A 217 -28.13 -42.31 30.22
C ALA A 217 -27.78 -40.93 30.82
N PRO A 218 -26.90 -40.86 31.82
CA PRO A 218 -26.60 -39.62 32.54
C PRO A 218 -25.77 -38.59 31.75
N GLY A 219 -25.28 -38.95 30.57
CA GLY A 219 -24.47 -38.09 29.69
C GLY A 219 -23.67 -38.91 28.69
N ILE A 220 -23.06 -38.24 27.70
CA ILE A 220 -22.25 -38.90 26.68
C ILE A 220 -20.91 -39.37 27.27
N ALA A 221 -20.58 -40.65 27.11
CA ALA A 221 -19.23 -41.14 27.41
C ALA A 221 -18.24 -40.64 26.35
N VAL A 222 -17.15 -39.98 26.75
CA VAL A 222 -16.16 -39.42 25.80
C VAL A 222 -15.58 -40.49 24.86
N SER A 223 -15.38 -41.72 25.35
CA SER A 223 -14.95 -42.85 24.52
C SER A 223 -15.93 -43.14 23.38
N SER A 224 -17.24 -43.04 23.64
CA SER A 224 -18.27 -43.26 22.62
C SER A 224 -18.30 -42.18 21.54
N LEU A 225 -17.84 -40.96 21.83
CA LEU A 225 -17.70 -39.90 20.82
C LEU A 225 -16.55 -40.18 19.86
N ILE A 226 -15.46 -40.77 20.36
CA ILE A 226 -14.27 -41.07 19.55
C ILE A 226 -14.55 -42.23 18.60
N ASP A 227 -15.36 -43.20 19.04
CA ASP A 227 -15.71 -44.38 18.24
C ASP A 227 -16.88 -44.13 17.27
N ASP A 228 -17.58 -42.99 17.37
CA ASP A 228 -18.70 -42.66 16.48
C ASP A 228 -18.19 -42.20 15.09
N PRO A 229 -18.47 -42.97 14.01
CA PRO A 229 -18.01 -42.63 12.67
C PRO A 229 -18.58 -41.30 12.16
N LEU A 230 -19.73 -40.84 12.65
CA LEU A 230 -20.30 -39.54 12.29
C LEU A 230 -19.55 -38.38 12.95
N ILE A 231 -19.12 -38.56 14.20
CA ILE A 231 -18.27 -37.56 14.89
C ILE A 231 -16.93 -37.46 14.18
N LEU A 232 -16.30 -38.60 13.85
CA LEU A 232 -15.05 -38.61 13.08
C LEU A 232 -15.23 -37.93 11.70
N ALA A 233 -16.27 -38.30 10.94
CA ALA A 233 -16.55 -37.67 9.64
C ALA A 233 -16.81 -36.16 9.75
N SER A 234 -17.53 -35.72 10.80
CA SER A 234 -17.82 -34.29 11.02
C SER A 234 -16.58 -33.50 11.46
N SER A 235 -15.68 -34.09 12.24
CA SER A 235 -14.40 -33.48 12.63
C SER A 235 -13.47 -33.20 11.43
N ALA A 236 -13.59 -33.96 10.34
CA ALA A 236 -12.86 -33.69 9.11
C ALA A 236 -13.19 -32.30 8.53
N PHE A 237 -14.41 -31.78 8.76
CA PHE A 237 -14.78 -30.43 8.31
C PHE A 237 -13.97 -29.36 9.01
N LEU A 238 -13.59 -29.54 10.28
CA LEU A 238 -12.70 -28.62 10.99
C LEU A 238 -11.36 -28.49 10.27
N LEU A 239 -10.76 -29.63 9.90
CA LEU A 239 -9.51 -29.66 9.15
C LEU A 239 -9.65 -29.00 7.77
N VAL A 240 -10.76 -29.24 7.08
CA VAL A 240 -11.04 -28.58 5.80
C VAL A 240 -11.19 -27.07 5.96
N GLY A 241 -11.93 -26.59 6.97
CA GLY A 241 -12.09 -25.16 7.24
C GLY A 241 -10.78 -24.46 7.58
N LEU A 242 -9.96 -25.11 8.42
CA LEU A 242 -8.61 -24.65 8.73
C LEU A 242 -7.74 -24.60 7.48
N ALA A 243 -7.73 -25.68 6.68
CA ALA A 243 -6.95 -25.76 5.46
C ALA A 243 -7.36 -24.68 4.45
N VAL A 244 -8.66 -24.44 4.26
CA VAL A 244 -9.19 -23.38 3.37
C VAL A 244 -8.80 -22.00 3.88
N THR A 245 -8.85 -21.76 5.19
CA THR A 245 -8.47 -20.48 5.80
C THR A 245 -6.97 -20.21 5.62
N VAL A 246 -6.13 -21.20 5.92
CA VAL A 246 -4.67 -21.14 5.74
C VAL A 246 -4.29 -21.00 4.26
N PHE A 247 -4.96 -21.75 3.38
CA PHE A 247 -4.77 -21.64 1.94
C PHE A 247 -5.12 -20.24 1.43
N SER A 248 -6.26 -19.68 1.86
CA SER A 248 -6.70 -18.33 1.50
C SER A 248 -5.66 -17.28 1.92
N TYR A 249 -5.02 -17.46 3.07
CA TYR A 249 -3.92 -16.60 3.51
C TYR A 249 -2.67 -16.73 2.64
N PHE A 250 -2.09 -17.94 2.54
CA PHE A 250 -0.77 -18.11 1.92
C PHE A 250 -0.80 -18.02 0.39
N VAL A 251 -1.86 -18.52 -0.24
CA VAL A 251 -1.93 -18.63 -1.70
C VAL A 251 -2.57 -17.40 -2.32
N SER A 252 -3.56 -16.81 -1.65
CA SER A 252 -4.31 -15.68 -2.22
C SER A 252 -3.90 -14.35 -1.59
N TYR A 253 -4.22 -14.13 -0.31
CA TYR A 253 -3.98 -12.85 0.37
C TYR A 253 -2.52 -12.41 0.33
N LYS A 254 -1.60 -13.28 0.77
CA LYS A 254 -0.16 -12.97 0.88
C LYS A 254 0.43 -12.61 -0.48
N ASN A 255 0.14 -13.42 -1.50
CA ASN A 255 0.63 -13.17 -2.86
C ASN A 255 0.06 -11.86 -3.41
N GLN A 256 -1.21 -11.56 -3.13
CA GLN A 256 -1.84 -10.32 -3.58
C GLN A 256 -1.24 -9.09 -2.91
N GLN A 257 -1.03 -9.11 -1.60
CA GLN A 257 -0.39 -8.00 -0.87
C GLN A 257 1.05 -7.77 -1.35
N ILE A 258 1.81 -8.84 -1.61
CA ILE A 258 3.17 -8.73 -2.15
C ILE A 258 3.15 -8.08 -3.52
N ARG A 259 2.26 -8.50 -4.43
CA ARG A 259 2.13 -7.91 -5.78
C ARG A 259 1.75 -6.43 -5.72
N ASN A 260 0.74 -6.09 -4.90
CA ASN A 260 0.30 -4.71 -4.71
C ASN A 260 1.46 -3.83 -4.22
N THR A 261 2.21 -4.34 -3.24
CA THR A 261 3.37 -3.64 -2.68
C THR A 261 4.48 -3.48 -3.71
N LEU A 262 4.78 -4.50 -4.51
CA LEU A 262 5.82 -4.40 -5.56
C LEU A 262 5.44 -3.36 -6.63
N ASN A 263 4.17 -3.33 -7.08
CA ASN A 263 3.69 -2.33 -8.03
C ASN A 263 3.82 -0.92 -7.46
N PHE A 264 3.40 -0.72 -6.21
CA PHE A 264 3.53 0.56 -5.51
C PHE A 264 4.99 0.97 -5.33
N ASN A 265 5.85 0.02 -4.96
CA ASN A 265 7.27 0.24 -4.76
C ASN A 265 7.98 0.71 -6.04
N GLY A 266 7.68 0.08 -7.18
CA GLY A 266 8.24 0.47 -8.49
C GLY A 266 7.76 1.85 -8.96
N TYR A 267 6.51 2.22 -8.65
CA TYR A 267 6.01 3.58 -8.87
C TYR A 267 6.80 4.61 -8.03
N VAL A 268 6.96 4.34 -6.72
CA VAL A 268 7.73 5.22 -5.81
C VAL A 268 9.18 5.37 -6.27
N GLU A 269 9.85 4.28 -6.66
CA GLU A 269 11.22 4.33 -7.21
C GLU A 269 11.32 5.27 -8.38
N THR A 270 10.44 5.08 -9.35
CA THR A 270 10.54 5.82 -10.61
C THR A 270 10.24 7.30 -10.38
N ARG A 271 9.27 7.62 -9.52
CA ARG A 271 8.97 9.01 -9.14
C ARG A 271 10.12 9.68 -8.41
N LEU A 272 10.70 9.03 -7.40
CA LEU A 272 11.81 9.61 -6.64
C LEU A 272 13.05 9.79 -7.52
N ASN A 273 13.32 8.85 -8.44
CA ASN A 273 14.39 9.00 -9.42
C ASN A 273 14.17 10.21 -10.33
N ARG A 274 12.93 10.41 -10.84
CA ARG A 274 12.61 11.60 -11.66
C ARG A 274 12.82 12.90 -10.88
N ILE A 275 12.34 12.98 -9.64
CA ILE A 275 12.53 14.16 -8.79
C ILE A 275 14.02 14.42 -8.55
N ASN A 276 14.82 13.37 -8.31
CA ASN A 276 16.25 13.51 -8.10
C ASN A 276 17.01 14.01 -9.35
N THR A 277 16.63 13.53 -10.53
CA THR A 277 17.21 14.02 -11.80
C THR A 277 16.86 15.48 -12.03
N ILE A 278 15.57 15.85 -11.87
CA ILE A 278 15.11 17.25 -12.00
C ILE A 278 15.84 18.15 -11.00
N ARG A 279 16.02 17.70 -9.75
CA ARG A 279 16.81 18.43 -8.74
C ARG A 279 18.23 18.71 -9.23
N THR A 280 18.89 17.69 -9.80
CA THR A 280 20.28 17.80 -10.25
C THR A 280 20.42 18.74 -11.44
N GLU A 281 19.45 18.72 -12.36
CA GLU A 281 19.37 19.64 -13.50
C GLU A 281 19.07 21.06 -13.05
N ALA A 282 18.08 21.26 -12.17
CA ALA A 282 17.74 22.58 -11.64
C ALA A 282 18.93 23.26 -10.94
N LEU A 283 19.76 22.50 -10.22
CA LEU A 283 20.98 23.01 -9.61
C LEU A 283 22.01 23.48 -10.65
N LYS A 284 22.16 22.74 -11.75
CA LYS A 284 23.06 23.09 -12.85
C LYS A 284 22.56 24.32 -13.60
N GLU A 285 21.27 24.37 -13.92
CA GLU A 285 20.66 25.48 -14.63
C GLU A 285 20.64 26.76 -13.80
N ALA A 286 20.44 26.67 -12.48
CA ALA A 286 20.63 27.82 -11.58
C ALA A 286 22.04 28.40 -11.68
N ALA A 287 23.08 27.54 -11.63
CA ALA A 287 24.47 27.97 -11.73
C ALA A 287 24.88 28.45 -13.13
N ASN A 288 24.17 28.02 -14.19
CA ASN A 288 24.38 28.52 -15.55
C ASN A 288 23.72 29.89 -15.73
N ALA A 289 22.49 30.07 -15.25
CA ALA A 289 21.77 31.34 -15.30
C ALA A 289 22.53 32.46 -14.55
N GLU A 290 23.20 32.15 -13.44
CA GLU A 290 24.06 33.12 -12.73
C GLU A 290 25.27 33.60 -13.57
N LYS A 291 25.71 32.83 -14.56
CA LYS A 291 26.87 33.15 -15.40
C LYS A 291 26.50 33.95 -16.65
N ASP A 292 25.24 33.98 -17.02
CA ASP A 292 24.76 34.70 -18.19
C ASP A 292 24.76 36.22 -17.95
N LYS A 293 25.52 36.95 -18.78
CA LYS A 293 25.77 38.40 -18.63
C LYS A 293 24.97 39.28 -19.59
N VAL A 294 24.08 38.68 -20.38
CA VAL A 294 23.45 39.38 -21.52
C VAL A 294 22.27 40.26 -21.05
N ASN A 295 21.58 39.88 -19.97
CA ASN A 295 20.54 40.68 -19.32
C ASN A 295 20.47 40.35 -17.82
N GLU A 296 21.06 41.21 -16.97
CA GLU A 296 21.27 40.93 -15.55
C GLU A 296 19.96 40.69 -14.78
N THR A 297 18.90 41.44 -15.10
CA THR A 297 17.60 41.29 -14.41
C THR A 297 16.89 39.99 -14.75
N GLU A 298 16.87 39.60 -16.04
CA GLU A 298 16.27 38.34 -16.48
C GLU A 298 17.09 37.13 -16.04
N ALA A 299 18.42 37.23 -16.07
CA ALA A 299 19.33 36.20 -15.58
C ALA A 299 19.14 35.94 -14.08
N ILE A 300 19.04 37.00 -13.27
CA ILE A 300 18.75 36.89 -11.83
C ILE A 300 17.38 36.24 -11.60
N ALA A 301 16.33 36.69 -12.31
CA ALA A 301 14.99 36.12 -12.17
C ALA A 301 14.96 34.62 -12.55
N ALA A 302 15.67 34.24 -13.61
CA ALA A 302 15.81 32.83 -14.02
C ALA A 302 16.56 32.00 -12.98
N ALA A 303 17.69 32.50 -12.46
CA ALA A 303 18.47 31.84 -11.41
C ALA A 303 17.65 31.62 -10.13
N VAL A 304 16.83 32.59 -9.74
CA VAL A 304 15.91 32.48 -8.58
C VAL A 304 14.88 31.37 -8.80
N ASN A 305 14.25 31.31 -9.98
CA ASN A 305 13.24 30.29 -10.27
C ASN A 305 13.85 28.88 -10.29
N TRP A 306 15.03 28.70 -10.91
CA TRP A 306 15.73 27.42 -10.87
C TRP A 306 16.17 27.01 -9.46
N THR A 307 16.61 27.97 -8.65
CA THR A 307 16.98 27.72 -7.25
C THR A 307 15.77 27.31 -6.40
N LEU A 308 14.63 27.98 -6.55
CA LEU A 308 13.39 27.60 -5.88
C LEU A 308 12.85 26.25 -6.36
N CYS A 309 12.97 25.94 -7.66
CA CYS A 309 12.67 24.62 -8.20
C CYS A 309 13.54 23.54 -7.54
N TYR A 310 14.86 23.77 -7.43
CA TYR A 310 15.78 22.90 -6.72
C TYR A 310 15.36 22.67 -5.26
N HIS A 311 15.03 23.73 -4.52
CA HIS A 311 14.56 23.63 -3.13
C HIS A 311 13.26 22.83 -3.04
N TRP A 312 12.30 23.09 -3.93
CA TRP A 312 11.05 22.34 -3.97
C TRP A 312 11.28 20.86 -4.21
N MET A 313 12.17 20.46 -5.13
CA MET A 313 12.47 19.05 -5.36
C MET A 313 13.05 18.36 -4.12
N ILE A 314 13.87 19.05 -3.31
CA ILE A 314 14.38 18.51 -2.03
C ILE A 314 13.23 18.26 -1.06
N TRP A 315 12.42 19.30 -0.78
CA TRP A 315 11.29 19.21 0.14
C TRP A 315 10.26 18.19 -0.34
N ARG A 316 10.02 18.11 -1.64
CA ARG A 316 9.11 17.16 -2.26
C ARG A 316 9.57 15.71 -2.06
N MET A 317 10.87 15.42 -2.12
CA MET A 317 11.37 14.08 -1.79
C MET A 317 11.14 13.74 -0.31
N PHE A 318 11.41 14.69 0.58
CA PHE A 318 11.17 14.53 2.02
C PHE A 318 9.68 14.30 2.32
N LEU A 319 8.78 15.10 1.76
CA LEU A 319 7.34 14.98 1.95
C LEU A 319 6.79 13.65 1.40
N ASN A 320 7.28 13.20 0.23
CA ASN A 320 6.93 11.89 -0.31
C ASN A 320 7.36 10.76 0.64
N GLU A 321 8.55 10.85 1.24
CA GLU A 321 9.02 9.86 2.22
C GLU A 321 8.10 9.82 3.44
N GLN A 322 7.78 10.97 4.02
CA GLN A 322 6.89 11.04 5.18
C GLN A 322 5.49 10.52 4.85
N GLY A 323 4.96 10.86 3.66
CA GLY A 323 3.69 10.31 3.18
C GLY A 323 3.69 8.78 3.11
N ILE A 324 4.78 8.17 2.64
CA ILE A 324 4.94 6.71 2.61
C ILE A 324 5.00 6.12 4.02
N ARG A 325 5.81 6.70 4.91
CA ARG A 325 5.93 6.24 6.31
C ARG A 325 4.59 6.29 7.03
N ASN A 326 3.85 7.37 6.84
CA ASN A 326 2.52 7.55 7.39
C ASN A 326 1.55 6.45 6.91
N ILE A 327 1.46 6.19 5.60
CA ILE A 327 0.55 5.12 5.13
C ILE A 327 0.96 3.73 5.63
N LEU A 328 2.26 3.45 5.76
CA LEU A 328 2.74 2.16 6.28
C LEU A 328 2.34 1.98 7.74
N PHE A 329 2.49 3.03 8.55
CA PHE A 329 2.02 3.03 9.93
C PHE A 329 0.51 2.77 10.02
N GLN A 330 -0.29 3.44 9.19
CA GLN A 330 -1.74 3.23 9.15
C GLN A 330 -2.12 1.80 8.72
N ILE A 331 -1.41 1.22 7.73
CA ILE A 331 -1.62 -0.17 7.32
C ILE A 331 -1.31 -1.12 8.48
N ARG A 332 -0.23 -0.88 9.23
CA ARG A 332 0.14 -1.69 10.41
C ARG A 332 -0.93 -1.62 11.49
N ARG A 333 -1.29 -0.39 11.91
CA ARG A 333 -2.34 -0.13 12.90
C ARG A 333 -3.64 -0.82 12.53
N ASN A 334 -4.12 -0.61 11.30
CA ASN A 334 -5.38 -1.17 10.85
C ASN A 334 -5.32 -2.70 10.73
N SER A 335 -4.18 -3.27 10.33
CA SER A 335 -3.99 -4.72 10.28
C SER A 335 -4.17 -5.37 11.64
N ASP A 336 -3.60 -4.78 12.69
CA ASP A 336 -3.74 -5.29 14.06
C ASP A 336 -5.18 -5.12 14.57
N LEU A 337 -5.83 -3.98 14.28
CA LEU A 337 -7.25 -3.77 14.59
C LEU A 337 -8.14 -4.83 13.92
N TYR A 338 -7.88 -5.17 12.67
CA TYR A 338 -8.67 -6.20 11.96
C TYR A 338 -8.43 -7.60 12.52
N LYS A 339 -7.22 -7.94 12.96
CA LYS A 339 -6.97 -9.21 13.66
C LYS A 339 -7.76 -9.32 14.95
N TRP A 340 -7.69 -8.28 15.79
CA TRP A 340 -8.44 -8.23 17.05
C TRP A 340 -9.95 -8.24 16.81
N GLY A 341 -10.43 -7.50 15.81
CA GLY A 341 -11.83 -7.53 15.39
C GLY A 341 -12.26 -8.91 14.92
N GLY A 342 -11.44 -9.59 14.12
CA GLY A 342 -11.69 -10.95 13.65
C GLY A 342 -11.73 -11.97 14.79
N PHE A 343 -10.81 -11.84 15.75
CA PHE A 343 -10.82 -12.64 16.97
C PHE A 343 -12.07 -12.38 17.81
N GLY A 344 -12.48 -11.12 17.97
CA GLY A 344 -13.72 -10.74 18.63
C GLY A 344 -14.96 -11.37 17.97
N LEU A 345 -15.02 -11.38 16.62
CA LEU A 345 -16.08 -12.06 15.88
C LEU A 345 -16.11 -13.57 16.14
N MET A 346 -14.95 -14.22 16.26
CA MET A 346 -14.86 -15.62 16.63
C MET A 346 -15.36 -15.89 18.05
N LEU A 347 -15.03 -15.03 19.02
CA LEU A 347 -15.56 -15.13 20.38
C LEU A 347 -17.08 -14.96 20.41
N LEU A 348 -17.61 -13.99 19.66
CA LEU A 348 -19.06 -13.79 19.54
C LEU A 348 -19.76 -14.99 18.89
N ALA A 349 -19.18 -15.56 17.83
CA ALA A 349 -19.72 -16.77 17.19
C ALA A 349 -19.74 -17.96 18.16
N GLY A 350 -18.64 -18.20 18.89
CA GLY A 350 -18.57 -19.24 19.91
C GLY A 350 -19.57 -19.02 21.05
N GLY A 351 -19.68 -17.78 21.55
CA GLY A 351 -20.65 -17.41 22.57
C GLY A 351 -22.10 -17.58 22.11
N ALA A 352 -22.41 -17.23 20.86
CA ALA A 352 -23.71 -17.46 20.26
C ALA A 352 -24.05 -18.95 20.15
N ILE A 353 -23.09 -19.78 19.70
CA ILE A 353 -23.26 -21.24 19.66
C ILE A 353 -23.58 -21.78 21.05
N LEU A 354 -22.80 -21.41 22.08
CA LEU A 354 -23.05 -21.87 23.45
C LEU A 354 -24.39 -21.40 24.00
N GLY A 355 -24.74 -20.12 23.79
CA GLY A 355 -26.00 -19.56 24.25
C GLY A 355 -27.21 -20.22 23.59
N LEU A 356 -27.16 -20.46 22.28
CA LEU A 356 -28.22 -21.13 21.54
C LEU A 356 -28.33 -22.61 21.92
N SER A 357 -27.21 -23.31 22.07
CA SER A 357 -27.21 -24.72 22.51
C SER A 357 -27.76 -24.86 23.93
N TRP A 358 -27.42 -23.96 24.86
CA TRP A 358 -27.98 -23.97 26.21
C TRP A 358 -29.49 -23.70 26.21
N ALA A 359 -29.93 -22.70 25.46
CA ALA A 359 -31.33 -22.27 25.46
C ALA A 359 -32.28 -23.24 24.74
N PHE A 360 -31.81 -23.90 23.67
CA PHE A 360 -32.69 -24.62 22.75
C PHE A 360 -32.36 -26.10 22.57
N ALA A 361 -31.15 -26.54 22.91
CA ALA A 361 -30.74 -27.91 22.61
C ALA A 361 -30.96 -28.91 23.75
N GLY A 362 -31.50 -28.48 24.90
CA GLY A 362 -31.88 -29.38 26.00
C GLY A 362 -30.70 -30.12 26.66
N LEU A 363 -29.47 -29.65 26.46
CA LEU A 363 -28.28 -30.37 26.89
C LEU A 363 -28.21 -30.54 28.42
N SER A 364 -27.84 -31.75 28.85
CA SER A 364 -27.45 -32.01 30.23
C SER A 364 -26.21 -31.18 30.60
N TRP A 365 -26.00 -30.91 31.90
CA TRP A 365 -24.83 -30.16 32.35
C TRP A 365 -23.49 -30.81 31.93
N PRO A 366 -23.29 -32.14 32.09
CA PRO A 366 -22.07 -32.80 31.60
C PRO A 366 -21.84 -32.60 30.10
N ASP A 367 -22.87 -32.78 29.27
CA ASP A 367 -22.75 -32.62 27.82
C ASP A 367 -22.43 -31.16 27.45
N PHE A 368 -23.11 -30.20 28.11
CA PHE A 368 -22.81 -28.80 27.91
C PHE A 368 -21.33 -28.45 28.22
N THR A 369 -20.73 -29.03 29.26
CA THR A 369 -19.30 -28.79 29.55
C THR A 369 -18.36 -29.31 28.45
N ILE A 370 -18.69 -30.42 27.81
CA ILE A 370 -17.93 -30.95 26.67
C ILE A 370 -18.04 -29.98 25.49
N LEU A 371 -19.24 -29.47 25.22
CA LEU A 371 -19.44 -28.47 24.17
C LEU A 371 -18.67 -27.18 24.45
N VAL A 372 -18.67 -26.69 25.69
CA VAL A 372 -17.87 -25.52 26.11
C VAL A 372 -16.39 -25.74 25.84
N ALA A 373 -15.85 -26.92 26.17
CA ALA A 373 -14.45 -27.25 25.89
C ALA A 373 -14.15 -27.28 24.38
N ALA A 374 -15.03 -27.86 23.57
CA ALA A 374 -14.88 -27.91 22.11
C ALA A 374 -14.93 -26.51 21.47
N VAL A 375 -15.91 -25.69 21.87
CA VAL A 375 -16.05 -24.30 21.42
C VAL A 375 -14.86 -23.46 21.87
N GLY A 376 -14.42 -23.59 23.13
CA GLY A 376 -13.24 -22.90 23.65
C GLY A 376 -11.98 -23.26 22.86
N THR A 377 -11.79 -24.55 22.57
CA THR A 377 -10.65 -25.02 21.77
C THR A 377 -10.68 -24.41 20.36
N TRP A 378 -11.84 -24.41 19.70
CA TRP A 378 -11.93 -23.97 18.31
C TRP A 378 -11.96 -22.44 18.14
N PHE A 379 -12.84 -21.76 18.86
CA PHE A 379 -13.10 -20.33 18.70
C PHE A 379 -12.17 -19.44 19.52
N VAL A 380 -11.47 -19.99 20.52
CA VAL A 380 -10.45 -19.25 21.29
C VAL A 380 -9.06 -19.72 20.89
N LEU A 381 -8.70 -20.98 21.16
CA LEU A 381 -7.32 -21.44 21.01
C LEU A 381 -6.90 -21.55 19.54
N VAL A 382 -7.67 -22.23 18.69
CA VAL A 382 -7.35 -22.35 17.25
C VAL A 382 -7.44 -20.99 16.57
N ALA A 383 -8.49 -20.20 16.84
CA ALA A 383 -8.60 -18.85 16.32
C ALA A 383 -7.39 -17.98 16.71
N TRP A 384 -6.95 -18.02 17.97
CA TRP A 384 -5.76 -17.29 18.42
C TRP A 384 -4.50 -17.72 17.67
N LEU A 385 -4.25 -19.04 17.60
CA LEU A 385 -3.09 -19.59 16.89
C LEU A 385 -3.10 -19.17 15.42
N VAL A 386 -4.23 -19.30 14.73
CA VAL A 386 -4.33 -18.97 13.31
C VAL A 386 -4.14 -17.47 13.08
N LEU A 387 -4.89 -16.61 13.79
CA LEU A 387 -4.90 -15.18 13.51
C LEU A 387 -3.64 -14.45 13.99
N PHE A 388 -3.05 -14.86 15.12
CA PHE A 388 -1.92 -14.16 15.72
C PHE A 388 -0.58 -14.87 15.52
N GLN A 389 -0.54 -16.20 15.40
CA GLN A 389 0.73 -16.93 15.22
C GLN A 389 0.98 -17.29 13.75
N VAL A 390 -0.01 -17.87 13.07
CA VAL A 390 0.14 -18.26 11.65
C VAL A 390 0.09 -17.02 10.75
N PHE A 391 -0.83 -16.08 11.03
CA PHE A 391 -0.99 -14.84 10.28
C PHE A 391 -0.30 -13.65 10.97
N SER A 392 0.81 -13.92 11.65
CA SER A 392 1.45 -13.00 12.61
C SER A 392 1.79 -11.62 12.05
N ASP A 393 2.16 -11.51 10.77
CA ASP A 393 2.65 -10.23 10.25
C ASP A 393 2.18 -9.87 8.83
N PRO A 394 0.91 -9.46 8.65
CA PRO A 394 0.42 -8.96 7.38
C PRO A 394 1.06 -7.61 7.01
N ALA A 395 1.41 -6.78 7.98
CA ALA A 395 2.07 -5.49 7.76
C ALA A 395 3.51 -5.69 7.28
N GLY A 396 4.23 -6.66 7.84
CA GLY A 396 5.57 -7.07 7.41
C GLY A 396 5.65 -7.54 5.96
N LEU A 397 4.55 -8.00 5.36
CA LEU A 397 4.51 -8.30 3.93
C LEU A 397 4.65 -7.04 3.07
N VAL A 398 4.10 -5.92 3.56
CA VAL A 398 4.17 -4.61 2.90
C VAL A 398 5.49 -3.92 3.28
N GLU A 399 5.73 -3.77 4.59
CA GLU A 399 6.94 -3.15 5.14
C GLU A 399 8.20 -3.84 4.61
N GLY A 400 8.31 -5.16 4.70
CA GLY A 400 9.52 -5.89 4.28
C GLY A 400 9.87 -5.72 2.80
N ARG A 401 8.89 -5.45 1.93
CA ARG A 401 9.12 -5.21 0.50
C ARG A 401 9.42 -3.75 0.20
N MET A 402 8.80 -2.82 0.91
CA MET A 402 9.12 -1.40 0.84
C MET A 402 10.54 -1.13 1.38
N TYR A 403 10.84 -1.61 2.58
CA TYR A 403 12.15 -1.44 3.24
C TYR A 403 13.31 -2.11 2.53
N SER A 404 13.07 -3.18 1.75
CA SER A 404 14.15 -3.85 0.99
C SER A 404 14.82 -2.95 -0.06
N GLY A 405 14.24 -1.80 -0.38
CA GLY A 405 14.83 -0.77 -1.24
C GLY A 405 14.93 0.64 -0.63
N GLU A 406 14.17 0.98 0.41
CA GLU A 406 14.08 2.35 0.94
C GLU A 406 15.42 2.91 1.43
N TRP A 407 16.23 2.12 2.15
CA TRP A 407 17.51 2.60 2.67
C TRP A 407 18.56 2.86 1.59
N ALA A 408 18.49 2.13 0.47
CA ALA A 408 19.33 2.41 -0.68
C ALA A 408 18.87 3.68 -1.40
N ARG A 409 17.56 3.93 -1.54
CA ARG A 409 17.01 5.08 -2.28
C ARG A 409 17.27 6.41 -1.60
N PHE A 410 17.10 6.50 -0.29
CA PHE A 410 17.27 7.77 0.40
C PHE A 410 18.74 8.14 0.60
N HIS A 411 19.59 7.16 0.94
CA HIS A 411 21.04 7.36 1.00
C HIS A 411 21.65 7.66 -0.38
N THR A 412 21.13 7.10 -1.48
CA THR A 412 21.58 7.45 -2.84
C THR A 412 20.95 8.73 -3.38
N SER A 413 19.74 9.08 -2.95
CA SER A 413 19.10 10.34 -3.32
C SER A 413 19.81 11.55 -2.72
N GLY A 414 20.63 11.38 -1.67
CA GLY A 414 21.39 12.48 -1.07
C GLY A 414 20.48 13.60 -0.57
N ILE A 415 19.33 13.27 0.02
CA ILE A 415 18.43 14.26 0.63
C ILE A 415 19.13 14.96 1.78
N ASP A 416 19.90 14.22 2.58
CA ASP A 416 20.78 14.73 3.63
C ASP A 416 21.74 15.80 3.09
N LYS A 417 22.44 15.49 2.00
CA LYS A 417 23.37 16.43 1.35
C LYS A 417 22.64 17.60 0.71
N GLY A 418 21.46 17.37 0.12
CA GLY A 418 20.64 18.44 -0.47
C GLY A 418 20.13 19.42 0.58
N LEU A 419 19.61 18.91 1.71
CA LEU A 419 19.19 19.72 2.86
C LEU A 419 20.39 20.42 3.49
N GLU A 420 21.52 19.73 3.65
CA GLU A 420 22.75 20.34 4.17
C GLU A 420 23.25 21.46 3.26
N ASP A 421 23.29 21.26 1.94
CA ASP A 421 23.70 22.26 0.96
C ASP A 421 22.74 23.46 0.96
N GLN A 422 21.44 23.22 1.08
CA GLN A 422 20.44 24.28 1.26
C GLN A 422 20.71 25.08 2.54
N ILE A 423 20.82 24.41 3.70
CA ILE A 423 21.10 25.07 4.98
C ILE A 423 22.43 25.85 4.93
N ARG A 424 23.45 25.31 4.27
CA ARG A 424 24.74 25.99 4.07
C ARG A 424 24.62 27.23 3.18
N ARG A 425 23.82 27.18 2.11
CA ARG A 425 23.53 28.33 1.25
C ARG A 425 22.76 29.40 2.02
N ASP A 426 21.66 29.03 2.66
CA ASP A 426 20.83 29.95 3.45
C ASP A 426 21.65 30.62 4.55
N LYS A 427 22.49 29.86 5.27
CA LYS A 427 23.42 30.40 6.27
C LYS A 427 24.38 31.42 5.66
N ARG A 428 24.95 31.14 4.48
CA ARG A 428 25.88 32.06 3.81
C ARG A 428 25.17 33.36 3.41
N GLU A 429 23.96 33.26 2.88
CA GLU A 429 23.16 34.43 2.50
C GLU A 429 22.78 35.27 3.71
N ILE A 430 22.29 34.65 4.80
CA ILE A 430 21.97 35.35 6.05
C ILE A 430 23.20 36.10 6.59
N LEU A 431 24.39 35.49 6.53
CA LEU A 431 25.64 36.14 6.95
C LEU A 431 26.01 37.33 6.05
N LEU A 432 25.84 37.19 4.73
CA LEU A 432 26.07 38.27 3.76
C LEU A 432 25.11 39.44 4.00
N TYR A 433 23.81 39.19 4.15
CA TYR A 433 22.81 40.21 4.45
C TYR A 433 23.08 40.88 5.80
N ARG A 434 23.36 40.11 6.86
CA ARG A 434 23.76 40.66 8.17
C ARG A 434 24.97 41.57 8.06
N ASN A 435 25.97 41.19 7.26
CA ASN A 435 27.18 42.00 7.11
C ASN A 435 26.91 43.28 6.30
N ARG A 436 26.02 43.25 5.30
CA ARG A 436 25.54 44.46 4.59
C ARG A 436 24.76 45.41 5.51
N PHE A 437 23.82 44.88 6.31
CA PHE A 437 23.08 45.73 7.27
C PHE A 437 23.97 46.35 8.34
N LYS A 438 25.04 45.66 8.76
CA LYS A 438 26.03 46.22 9.68
C LYS A 438 26.92 47.29 9.04
N SER A 439 27.25 47.17 7.76
CA SER A 439 28.01 48.21 7.05
C SER A 439 27.16 49.45 6.79
N ASP A 440 25.86 49.26 6.51
CA ASP A 440 24.94 50.37 6.26
C ASP A 440 24.54 51.10 7.55
N ALA A 441 24.53 50.42 8.70
CA ALA A 441 24.31 51.05 10.01
C ALA A 441 25.57 51.77 10.57
N ALA A 442 26.72 51.64 9.90
CA ALA A 442 27.97 52.32 10.24
C ALA A 442 28.23 53.58 9.39
N LEU A 443 27.35 53.87 8.43
CA LEU A 443 27.20 55.14 7.72
C LEU A 443 26.11 55.97 8.41
#